data_AF-A0A9P4UZJ7-F1
#
_entry.id   AF-A0A9P4UZJ7-F1
#
_cell.length_a   1.000
_cell.length_b   1.000
_cell.length_c   1.000
_cell.angle_alpha   90.00
_cell.angle_beta   90.00
_cell.angle_gamma   90.00
#
_symmetry.space_group_name_H-M   'P 1'
#
loop_
_entity.id
_entity.type
_entity.pdbx_description
1 polymer ?
#
loop_
_entity_poly.entity_id
_entity_poly.type
_entity_poly.pdbx_seq_one_letter_code
_entity_poly.pdbx_strand_id
1 'polypeptide(L)'
;MDLLKTLLIANRGDIAVRICRTAKTLNIRTIAVYSEADAASQHVRDADEAVVLPGPDETAYSDGEAIIKIAKAHNADAIIPGYGFLSESVDFARLVSEAGMVCVTTTSFLNSFKYTPHAIDVLSADAHTFVQHLPARPTAGKGMPHSGPMDPLAFQMANLLVGNPRGKEGLEMTLSGPELCFTGPAIVALCGAPMETCLDGGEFPMWTKMKIGAGQKLKIGKTTGGGCRSYLAVYGGFPRVAEDSGSKSTSTPEAIGGYQGRALAAGDVLQTVAELPDELHAASLPEMLRPTYNSHWEIKAMVGPHDEGYFLPEDIDMIYATKWKVSHDASRSGIHLVGPAPKWARKDGGEHPSKVPEYAYPRGTLTWSGDEPCILPVDAPSSGGFVSSTTAIRAEWWKVGQMREGDTVQYVRVGLQDALKKRRAVATFLHGVERGVQYGEWGNVERIQGCHIEFHEDDIGSAVIWEKGGEGHGPRVRYRQAGDEYLVVEYGDEEGNGKQRGRVKALEKALRDTGTPGVVRDGIVDAVGCDTTLLLFYDGEKLPRRELVEHLQMLETWLGDEDEG
;
A
#
# COMPACT_ATOMS: atom_id res chain seq x y z
N MET A 1 9.94 -34.31 -39.54
CA MET A 1 9.44 -35.56 -38.94
C MET A 1 8.28 -36.00 -39.79
N ASP A 2 8.34 -37.19 -40.37
CA ASP A 2 7.18 -37.79 -41.01
C ASP A 2 6.02 -37.81 -40.01
N LEU A 3 4.81 -37.51 -40.47
CA LEU A 3 3.61 -37.53 -39.64
C LEU A 3 3.47 -38.92 -39.00
N LEU A 4 3.42 -38.96 -37.66
CA LEU A 4 3.13 -40.16 -36.87
C LEU A 4 1.81 -40.78 -37.36
N LYS A 5 1.81 -42.04 -37.79
CA LYS A 5 0.62 -42.69 -38.38
C LYS A 5 0.01 -43.75 -37.48
N THR A 6 0.85 -44.43 -36.69
CA THR A 6 0.42 -45.52 -35.80
C THR A 6 1.01 -45.33 -34.40
N LEU A 7 0.17 -45.43 -33.38
CA LEU A 7 0.52 -45.18 -31.99
C LEU A 7 0.08 -46.35 -31.11
N LEU A 8 1.04 -46.98 -30.42
CA LEU A 8 0.74 -47.95 -29.37
C LEU A 8 0.60 -47.26 -28.01
N ILE A 9 -0.47 -47.60 -27.30
CA ILE A 9 -0.82 -47.06 -25.99
C ILE A 9 -0.57 -48.15 -24.95
N ALA A 10 0.57 -48.07 -24.27
CA ALA A 10 0.94 -48.93 -23.16
C ALA A 10 0.44 -48.33 -21.84
N ASN A 11 -0.87 -48.11 -21.77
CA ASN A 11 -1.58 -47.56 -20.61
C ASN A 11 -3.03 -48.09 -20.59
N ARG A 12 -3.73 -47.97 -19.46
CA ARG A 12 -5.09 -48.48 -19.26
C ARG A 12 -6.06 -47.44 -18.71
N GLY A 13 -7.34 -47.79 -18.67
CA GLY A 13 -8.39 -46.96 -18.07
C GLY A 13 -8.68 -45.65 -18.82
N ASP A 14 -9.13 -44.62 -18.10
CA ASP A 14 -9.60 -43.36 -18.68
C ASP A 14 -8.47 -42.58 -19.40
N ILE A 15 -7.22 -42.72 -18.97
CA ILE A 15 -6.09 -42.07 -19.65
C ILE A 15 -5.91 -42.64 -21.06
N ALA A 16 -5.96 -43.97 -21.20
CA ALA A 16 -5.91 -44.61 -22.51
C ALA A 16 -7.09 -44.22 -23.40
N VAL A 17 -8.31 -44.11 -22.85
CA VAL A 17 -9.50 -43.60 -23.56
C VAL A 17 -9.27 -42.19 -24.13
N ARG A 18 -8.71 -41.28 -23.32
CA ARG A 18 -8.43 -39.90 -23.74
C ARG A 18 -7.37 -39.86 -24.84
N ILE A 19 -6.32 -40.69 -24.73
CA ILE A 19 -5.29 -40.81 -25.77
C ILE A 19 -5.92 -41.33 -27.08
N CYS A 20 -6.74 -42.38 -27.04
CA CYS A 20 -7.47 -42.88 -28.21
C CYS A 20 -8.32 -41.78 -28.87
N ARG A 21 -9.03 -40.99 -28.07
CA ARG A 21 -9.86 -39.88 -28.57
C ARG A 21 -9.03 -38.82 -29.30
N THR A 22 -7.94 -38.37 -28.69
CA THR A 22 -7.04 -37.37 -29.31
C THR A 22 -6.39 -37.91 -30.57
N ALA A 23 -5.91 -39.16 -30.55
CA ALA A 23 -5.32 -39.81 -31.71
C ALA A 23 -6.32 -39.92 -32.88
N LYS A 24 -7.58 -40.26 -32.61
CA LYS A 24 -8.67 -40.23 -33.60
C LYS A 24 -8.88 -38.85 -34.21
N THR A 25 -8.89 -37.77 -33.40
CA THR A 25 -8.98 -36.39 -33.92
C THR A 25 -7.80 -36.02 -34.82
N LEU A 26 -6.63 -36.60 -34.57
CA LEU A 26 -5.41 -36.38 -35.34
C LEU A 26 -5.24 -37.37 -36.52
N ASN A 27 -6.22 -38.26 -36.74
CA ASN A 27 -6.19 -39.31 -37.76
C ASN A 27 -4.98 -40.26 -37.64
N ILE A 28 -4.63 -40.62 -36.40
CA ILE A 28 -3.55 -41.55 -36.04
C ILE A 28 -4.18 -42.88 -35.64
N ARG A 29 -3.75 -43.99 -36.26
CA ARG A 29 -4.18 -45.35 -35.92
C ARG A 29 -3.67 -45.72 -34.53
N THR A 30 -4.53 -46.29 -33.70
CA THR A 30 -4.23 -46.63 -32.31
C THR A 30 -4.20 -48.13 -32.05
N ILE A 31 -3.23 -48.57 -31.27
CA ILE A 31 -3.11 -49.95 -30.77
C ILE A 31 -3.14 -49.89 -29.24
N ALA A 32 -4.17 -50.43 -28.61
CA ALA A 32 -4.19 -50.63 -27.16
C ALA A 32 -3.57 -51.98 -26.80
N VAL A 33 -2.71 -52.00 -25.80
CA VAL A 33 -2.32 -53.26 -25.14
C VAL A 33 -3.15 -53.44 -23.87
N TYR A 34 -3.56 -54.67 -23.56
CA TYR A 34 -4.44 -54.92 -22.42
C TYR A 34 -4.15 -56.26 -21.74
N SER A 35 -4.43 -56.40 -20.44
CA SER A 35 -4.40 -57.69 -19.75
C SER A 35 -5.77 -58.38 -19.80
N GLU A 36 -5.88 -59.67 -19.47
CA GLU A 36 -7.17 -60.39 -19.51
C GLU A 36 -8.24 -59.73 -18.63
N ALA A 37 -7.86 -59.20 -17.46
CA ALA A 37 -8.76 -58.44 -16.60
C ALA A 37 -9.32 -57.16 -17.28
N ASP A 38 -8.57 -56.57 -18.22
CA ASP A 38 -8.93 -55.35 -18.94
C ASP A 38 -9.71 -55.62 -20.24
N ALA A 39 -9.95 -56.88 -20.63
CA ALA A 39 -10.54 -57.24 -21.93
C ALA A 39 -11.90 -56.57 -22.23
N ALA A 40 -12.69 -56.29 -21.18
CA ALA A 40 -13.99 -55.64 -21.32
C ALA A 40 -13.93 -54.10 -21.22
N SER A 41 -12.77 -53.51 -20.96
CA SER A 41 -12.57 -52.09 -20.66
C SER A 41 -12.77 -51.17 -21.88
N GLN A 42 -13.15 -49.92 -21.63
CA GLN A 42 -13.49 -48.97 -22.70
C GLN A 42 -12.32 -48.67 -23.65
N HIS A 43 -11.09 -48.52 -23.13
CA HIS A 43 -9.90 -48.23 -23.95
C HIS A 43 -9.58 -49.33 -24.97
N VAL A 44 -9.89 -50.60 -24.66
CA VAL A 44 -9.77 -51.75 -25.57
C VAL A 44 -10.76 -51.62 -26.73
N ARG A 45 -11.97 -51.12 -26.48
CA ARG A 45 -13.01 -50.91 -27.50
C ARG A 45 -12.77 -49.64 -28.32
N ASP A 46 -12.16 -48.62 -27.72
CA ASP A 46 -11.97 -47.31 -28.35
C ASP A 46 -10.78 -47.27 -29.31
N ALA A 47 -9.78 -48.13 -29.10
CA ALA A 47 -8.62 -48.27 -29.98
C ALA A 47 -9.00 -48.94 -31.32
N ASP A 48 -8.25 -48.64 -32.38
CA ASP A 48 -8.48 -49.25 -33.71
C ASP A 48 -8.04 -50.72 -33.73
N GLU A 49 -7.09 -51.07 -32.87
CA GLU A 49 -6.62 -52.43 -32.64
C GLU A 49 -6.33 -52.63 -31.15
N ALA A 50 -6.56 -53.85 -30.65
CA ALA A 50 -6.25 -54.21 -29.27
C ALA A 50 -5.53 -55.56 -29.21
N VAL A 51 -4.47 -55.64 -28.41
CA VAL A 51 -3.62 -56.83 -28.30
C VAL A 51 -3.44 -57.22 -26.84
N VAL A 52 -3.70 -58.48 -26.53
CA VAL A 52 -3.52 -59.01 -25.18
C VAL A 52 -2.03 -59.10 -24.82
N LEU A 53 -1.69 -58.63 -23.62
CA LEU A 53 -0.35 -58.73 -23.04
C LEU A 53 -0.13 -60.13 -22.45
N PRO A 54 1.04 -60.75 -22.65
CA PRO A 54 1.37 -62.00 -22.01
C PRO A 54 1.65 -61.80 -20.51
N GLY A 55 1.32 -62.80 -19.70
CA GLY A 55 1.67 -62.86 -18.27
C GLY A 55 0.54 -62.43 -17.33
N PRO A 56 0.81 -62.40 -16.01
CA PRO A 56 -0.18 -62.07 -14.99
C PRO A 56 -0.68 -60.61 -15.08
N ASP A 57 -1.96 -60.38 -14.77
CA ASP A 57 -2.58 -59.04 -14.83
C ASP A 57 -1.81 -57.95 -14.04
N GLU A 58 -1.17 -58.32 -12.94
CA GLU A 58 -0.41 -57.40 -12.06
C GLU A 58 0.86 -56.85 -12.73
N THR A 59 1.49 -57.63 -13.61
CA THR A 59 2.81 -57.32 -14.17
C THR A 59 2.79 -57.09 -15.67
N ALA A 60 1.71 -57.43 -16.35
CA ALA A 60 1.58 -57.40 -17.81
C ALA A 60 1.98 -56.04 -18.42
N TYR A 61 1.56 -54.92 -17.82
CA TYR A 61 1.87 -53.57 -18.32
C TYR A 61 3.29 -53.09 -18.01
N SER A 62 4.04 -53.81 -17.17
CA SER A 62 5.42 -53.50 -16.82
C SER A 62 6.44 -54.28 -17.67
N ASP A 63 5.98 -55.23 -18.49
CA ASP A 63 6.83 -56.01 -19.39
C ASP A 63 7.13 -55.21 -20.67
N GLY A 64 8.20 -54.39 -20.60
CA GLY A 64 8.63 -53.56 -21.71
C GLY A 64 9.05 -54.35 -22.95
N GLU A 65 9.61 -55.56 -22.80
CA GLU A 65 10.03 -56.39 -23.95
C GLU A 65 8.82 -56.92 -24.71
N ALA A 66 7.79 -57.39 -23.99
CA ALA A 66 6.53 -57.83 -24.58
C ALA A 66 5.84 -56.67 -25.32
N ILE A 67 5.78 -55.49 -24.72
CA ILE A 67 5.17 -54.29 -25.33
C ILE A 67 5.90 -53.91 -26.61
N ILE A 68 7.23 -53.89 -26.61
CA ILE A 68 8.03 -53.56 -27.82
C ILE A 68 7.84 -54.61 -28.91
N LYS A 69 7.74 -55.89 -28.53
CA LYS A 69 7.48 -56.98 -29.48
C LYS A 69 6.12 -56.81 -30.16
N ILE A 70 5.08 -56.47 -29.40
CA ILE A 70 3.75 -56.16 -29.93
C ILE A 70 3.83 -54.93 -30.85
N ALA A 71 4.45 -53.85 -30.39
CA ALA A 71 4.58 -52.63 -31.16
C ALA A 71 5.24 -52.86 -32.54
N LYS A 72 6.32 -53.66 -32.59
CA LYS A 72 6.97 -54.08 -33.83
C LYS A 72 6.05 -54.91 -34.72
N ALA A 73 5.38 -55.92 -34.15
CA ALA A 73 4.51 -56.82 -34.92
C ALA A 73 3.33 -56.07 -35.56
N HIS A 74 2.88 -54.99 -34.93
CA HIS A 74 1.74 -54.19 -35.39
C HIS A 74 2.16 -52.89 -36.11
N ASN A 75 3.46 -52.71 -36.41
CA ASN A 75 4.00 -51.54 -37.11
C ASN A 75 3.63 -50.20 -36.44
N ALA A 76 3.75 -50.12 -35.12
CA ALA A 76 3.63 -48.85 -34.41
C ALA A 76 4.81 -47.93 -34.75
N ASP A 77 4.55 -46.65 -34.96
CA ASP A 77 5.58 -45.63 -35.15
C ASP A 77 6.06 -45.07 -33.79
N ALA A 78 5.19 -45.12 -32.78
CA ALA A 78 5.48 -44.63 -31.44
C ALA A 78 4.78 -45.45 -30.34
N ILE A 79 5.32 -45.38 -29.12
CA ILE A 79 4.74 -45.96 -27.91
C ILE A 79 4.55 -44.84 -26.87
N ILE A 80 3.34 -44.71 -26.30
CA ILE A 80 3.08 -43.95 -25.07
C ILE A 80 3.01 -44.92 -23.89
N PRO A 81 4.01 -44.93 -22.98
CA PRO A 81 4.05 -45.81 -21.80
C PRO A 81 3.21 -45.33 -20.60
N GLY A 82 2.39 -44.30 -20.76
CA GLY A 82 1.53 -43.80 -19.68
C GLY A 82 2.30 -43.00 -18.61
N TYR A 83 2.07 -43.32 -17.33
CA TYR A 83 2.67 -42.65 -16.16
C TYR A 83 3.22 -43.69 -15.17
N GLY A 84 4.33 -43.38 -14.51
CA GLY A 84 5.09 -44.32 -13.67
C GLY A 84 5.75 -45.45 -14.47
N PHE A 85 6.49 -46.32 -13.77
CA PHE A 85 7.11 -47.54 -14.31
C PHE A 85 7.90 -47.32 -15.62
N LEU A 86 7.38 -47.80 -16.75
CA LEU A 86 8.02 -47.73 -18.06
C LEU A 86 8.18 -46.29 -18.57
N SER A 87 7.31 -45.36 -18.18
CA SER A 87 7.43 -43.94 -18.57
C SER A 87 8.60 -43.22 -17.89
N GLU A 88 9.11 -43.78 -16.79
CA GLU A 88 10.27 -43.28 -16.04
C GLU A 88 11.53 -44.13 -16.30
N SER A 89 11.42 -45.18 -17.13
CA SER A 89 12.52 -46.09 -17.43
C SER A 89 13.32 -45.61 -18.64
N VAL A 90 14.55 -45.15 -18.38
CA VAL A 90 15.53 -44.80 -19.42
C VAL A 90 15.85 -46.01 -20.31
N ASP A 91 15.93 -47.20 -19.71
CA ASP A 91 16.18 -48.44 -20.45
C ASP A 91 15.05 -48.77 -21.41
N PHE A 92 13.79 -48.59 -20.98
CA PHE A 92 12.64 -48.78 -21.87
C PHE A 92 12.65 -47.77 -23.02
N ALA A 93 12.90 -46.49 -22.74
CA ALA A 93 13.00 -45.47 -23.79
C ALA A 93 14.10 -45.78 -24.81
N ARG A 94 15.26 -46.29 -24.35
CA ARG A 94 16.34 -46.76 -25.22
C ARG A 94 15.92 -47.94 -26.08
N LEU A 95 15.27 -48.96 -25.49
CA LEU A 95 14.79 -50.13 -26.23
C LEU A 95 13.74 -49.76 -27.29
N VAL A 96 12.86 -48.80 -27.00
CA VAL A 96 11.88 -48.27 -27.99
C VAL A 96 12.60 -47.57 -29.14
N SER A 97 13.63 -46.76 -28.86
CA SER A 97 14.43 -46.10 -29.90
C SER A 97 15.25 -47.09 -30.74
N GLU A 98 15.86 -48.10 -30.12
CA GLU A 98 16.58 -49.18 -30.80
C GLU A 98 15.65 -50.05 -31.66
N ALA A 99 14.38 -50.11 -31.28
CA ALA A 99 13.32 -50.74 -32.06
C ALA A 99 12.82 -49.89 -33.25
N GLY A 100 13.37 -48.69 -33.46
CA GLY A 100 13.01 -47.80 -34.57
C GLY A 100 11.73 -46.99 -34.34
N MET A 101 11.24 -46.92 -33.10
CA MET A 101 10.00 -46.22 -32.73
C MET A 101 10.29 -45.00 -31.85
N VAL A 102 9.33 -44.08 -31.78
CA VAL A 102 9.39 -42.92 -30.88
C VAL A 102 8.81 -43.29 -29.51
N CYS A 103 9.59 -43.11 -28.44
CA CYS A 103 9.08 -43.21 -27.08
C CYS A 103 8.47 -41.86 -26.67
N VAL A 104 7.16 -41.81 -26.45
CA VAL A 104 6.45 -40.58 -26.09
C VAL A 104 6.44 -40.46 -24.56
N THR A 105 7.55 -39.97 -24.01
CA THR A 105 7.70 -39.62 -22.58
C THR A 105 8.00 -38.13 -22.42
N THR A 106 7.67 -37.55 -21.28
CA THR A 106 7.83 -36.10 -21.00
C THR A 106 8.87 -35.78 -19.92
N THR A 107 9.83 -36.66 -19.65
CA THR A 107 10.93 -36.40 -18.68
C THR A 107 11.79 -35.19 -19.08
N SER A 108 11.74 -34.76 -20.35
CA SER A 108 12.44 -33.58 -20.87
C SER A 108 11.57 -32.33 -21.02
N PHE A 109 10.27 -32.39 -20.73
CA PHE A 109 9.37 -31.24 -20.91
C PHE A 109 9.85 -30.01 -20.11
N LEU A 110 10.20 -30.22 -18.84
CA LEU A 110 10.71 -29.14 -17.98
C LEU A 110 12.07 -28.59 -18.43
N ASN A 111 12.86 -29.33 -19.23
CA ASN A 111 14.12 -28.81 -19.78
C ASN A 111 13.90 -27.68 -20.78
N SER A 112 12.70 -27.58 -21.36
CA SER A 112 12.35 -26.59 -22.39
C SER A 112 11.16 -25.70 -22.01
N PHE A 113 10.56 -25.92 -20.83
CA PHE A 113 9.45 -25.12 -20.35
C PHE A 113 9.92 -23.70 -20.05
N LYS A 114 9.45 -22.73 -20.85
CA LYS A 114 9.74 -21.31 -20.63
C LYS A 114 8.75 -20.75 -19.63
N TYR A 115 9.22 -20.52 -18.41
CA TYR A 115 8.47 -19.79 -17.40
C TYR A 115 8.88 -18.31 -17.41
N THR A 116 7.99 -17.44 -17.87
CA THR A 116 8.16 -15.98 -17.87
C THR A 116 7.09 -15.34 -17.00
N PRO A 117 7.32 -15.23 -15.68
CA PRO A 117 6.37 -14.53 -14.81
C PRO A 117 6.36 -13.04 -15.14
N HIS A 118 5.21 -12.40 -14.93
CA HIS A 118 5.11 -10.95 -14.88
C HIS A 118 5.40 -10.51 -13.46
N ALA A 119 6.67 -10.19 -13.21
CA ALA A 119 7.14 -9.83 -11.89
C ALA A 119 8.35 -8.89 -11.95
N ILE A 120 8.69 -8.36 -10.79
CA ILE A 120 9.90 -7.60 -10.53
C ILE A 120 10.73 -8.40 -9.53
N ASP A 121 11.93 -8.80 -9.96
CA ASP A 121 12.96 -9.40 -9.12
C ASP A 121 13.84 -8.29 -8.53
N VAL A 122 13.96 -8.26 -7.20
CA VAL A 122 14.76 -7.26 -6.48
C VAL A 122 16.21 -7.75 -6.47
N LEU A 123 17.06 -7.19 -7.34
CA LEU A 123 18.46 -7.57 -7.45
C LEU A 123 19.27 -7.08 -6.25
N SER A 124 19.00 -5.85 -5.82
CA SER A 124 19.53 -5.27 -4.58
C SER A 124 18.50 -4.35 -3.96
N ALA A 125 18.39 -4.36 -2.64
CA ALA A 125 17.53 -3.47 -1.90
C ALA A 125 18.34 -2.53 -1.00
N ASP A 126 17.80 -1.36 -0.75
CA ASP A 126 18.20 -0.48 0.35
C ASP A 126 17.39 -0.79 1.62
N ALA A 127 17.73 -0.13 2.73
CA ALA A 127 17.09 -0.39 4.02
C ALA A 127 15.63 0.12 4.11
N HIS A 128 15.18 0.97 3.20
CA HIS A 128 13.94 1.73 3.34
C HIS A 128 13.12 1.80 2.04
N THR A 129 13.01 0.68 1.33
CA THR A 129 12.04 0.50 0.24
C THR A 129 10.83 -0.32 0.71
N PHE A 130 9.65 0.28 0.68
CA PHE A 130 8.40 -0.29 1.20
C PHE A 130 7.27 -0.22 0.18
N VAL A 131 6.33 -1.18 0.25
CA VAL A 131 5.06 -1.06 -0.49
C VAL A 131 4.14 -0.12 0.29
N GLN A 132 3.62 0.92 -0.37
CA GLN A 132 2.69 1.88 0.22
C GLN A 132 1.43 2.01 -0.64
N HIS A 133 0.30 2.30 -0.02
CA HIS A 133 -1.02 2.41 -0.62
C HIS A 133 -1.81 3.58 -0.03
N LEU A 134 -2.72 4.17 -0.79
CA LEU A 134 -3.58 5.27 -0.36
C LEU A 134 -5.05 4.98 -0.76
N PRO A 135 -6.06 5.16 0.11
CA PRO A 135 -5.91 5.43 1.53
C PRO A 135 -5.17 4.28 2.23
N ALA A 136 -4.41 4.63 3.26
CA ALA A 136 -3.67 3.65 4.04
C ALA A 136 -4.64 2.92 4.99
N ARG A 137 -4.45 2.96 6.31
CA ARG A 137 -5.38 2.36 7.28
C ARG A 137 -6.07 3.43 8.14
N PRO A 138 -6.96 4.26 7.56
CA PRO A 138 -7.61 5.31 8.31
C PRO A 138 -8.57 4.83 9.41
N THR A 139 -8.96 3.55 9.38
CA THR A 139 -9.99 2.96 10.26
C THR A 139 -9.51 1.68 10.96
N ALA A 140 -8.20 1.42 11.03
CA ALA A 140 -7.69 0.19 11.66
C ALA A 140 -7.94 0.19 13.18
N GLY A 141 -7.90 1.38 13.81
CA GLY A 141 -8.10 1.56 15.25
C GLY A 141 -7.07 0.84 16.13
N LYS A 142 -7.37 0.75 17.43
CA LYS A 142 -6.67 -0.10 18.42
C LYS A 142 -5.14 0.05 18.52
N GLY A 143 -4.61 1.26 18.38
CA GLY A 143 -3.15 1.44 18.48
C GLY A 143 -2.43 1.38 17.13
N MET A 144 -3.09 0.91 16.06
CA MET A 144 -2.41 0.65 14.79
C MET A 144 -2.13 1.95 14.04
N PRO A 145 -0.88 2.16 13.55
CA PRO A 145 -0.57 3.32 12.72
C PRO A 145 -1.32 3.26 11.39
N HIS A 146 -1.62 4.44 10.86
CA HIS A 146 -2.31 4.55 9.58
C HIS A 146 -1.42 4.08 8.42
N SER A 147 -0.12 4.36 8.48
CA SER A 147 0.85 4.15 7.40
C SER A 147 0.49 4.89 6.11
N GLY A 148 0.98 4.38 4.97
CA GLY A 148 0.85 5.03 3.66
C GLY A 148 2.10 5.79 3.25
N PRO A 149 2.05 6.46 2.09
CA PRO A 149 3.15 7.28 1.61
C PRO A 149 3.33 8.52 2.51
N MET A 150 4.56 8.79 2.92
CA MET A 150 4.95 10.00 3.67
C MET A 150 4.69 11.27 2.86
N ASP A 151 4.98 11.24 1.56
CA ASP A 151 4.61 12.26 0.58
C ASP A 151 3.49 11.73 -0.32
N PRO A 152 2.21 11.97 0.05
CA PRO A 152 1.08 11.52 -0.75
C PRO A 152 0.96 12.27 -2.08
N LEU A 153 1.61 13.42 -2.27
CA LEU A 153 1.49 14.20 -3.50
C LEU A 153 2.30 13.54 -4.62
N ALA A 154 3.59 13.26 -4.38
CA ALA A 154 4.45 12.58 -5.34
C ALA A 154 3.98 11.15 -5.64
N PHE A 155 3.51 10.43 -4.61
CA PHE A 155 2.93 9.09 -4.76
C PHE A 155 1.74 9.08 -5.73
N GLN A 156 0.78 9.99 -5.55
CA GLN A 156 -0.39 10.07 -6.43
C GLN A 156 -0.01 10.46 -7.86
N MET A 157 0.96 11.38 -8.04
CA MET A 157 1.44 11.75 -9.37
C MET A 157 2.14 10.58 -10.10
N ALA A 158 2.92 9.76 -9.39
CA ALA A 158 3.51 8.56 -9.97
C ALA A 158 2.43 7.59 -10.48
N ASN A 159 1.39 7.36 -9.67
CA ASN A 159 0.26 6.52 -10.05
C ASN A 159 -0.51 7.07 -11.26
N LEU A 160 -0.83 8.37 -11.24
CA LEU A 160 -1.50 9.02 -12.36
C LEU A 160 -0.68 8.86 -13.65
N LEU A 161 0.64 9.08 -13.59
CA LEU A 161 1.52 8.96 -14.76
C LEU A 161 1.50 7.58 -15.39
N VAL A 162 1.37 6.49 -14.63
CA VAL A 162 1.28 5.14 -15.21
C VAL A 162 -0.14 4.77 -15.65
N GLY A 163 -1.15 5.57 -15.30
CA GLY A 163 -2.56 5.32 -15.61
C GLY A 163 -3.31 4.57 -14.49
N ASN A 164 -2.76 4.53 -13.28
CA ASN A 164 -3.43 3.95 -12.12
C ASN A 164 -4.40 4.95 -11.48
N PRO A 165 -5.40 4.45 -10.72
CA PRO A 165 -6.05 5.26 -9.70
C PRO A 165 -5.00 5.87 -8.76
N ARG A 166 -5.22 7.13 -8.33
CA ARG A 166 -4.26 7.92 -7.52
C ARG A 166 -3.66 7.16 -6.34
N GLY A 167 -4.48 6.30 -5.73
CA GLY A 167 -4.15 5.59 -4.52
C GLY A 167 -3.47 4.23 -4.67
N LYS A 168 -3.37 3.71 -5.90
CA LYS A 168 -2.88 2.37 -6.21
C LYS A 168 -1.50 2.10 -5.59
N GLU A 169 -1.27 0.88 -5.13
CA GLU A 169 -0.05 0.53 -4.42
C GLU A 169 1.21 0.74 -5.28
N GLY A 170 2.27 1.26 -4.66
CA GLY A 170 3.56 1.55 -5.27
C GLY A 170 4.70 1.42 -4.26
N LEU A 171 5.94 1.59 -4.70
CA LEU A 171 7.11 1.55 -3.82
C LEU A 171 7.46 2.94 -3.33
N GLU A 172 7.62 3.13 -2.02
CA GLU A 172 8.27 4.29 -1.41
C GLU A 172 9.72 3.94 -1.13
N MET A 173 10.65 4.83 -1.50
CA MET A 173 12.09 4.74 -1.24
C MET A 173 12.55 5.95 -0.43
N THR A 174 13.48 5.75 0.50
CA THR A 174 14.03 6.82 1.36
C THR A 174 15.53 6.98 1.14
N LEU A 175 15.97 8.15 0.67
CA LEU A 175 17.36 8.56 0.37
C LEU A 175 18.11 7.77 -0.71
N SER A 176 17.83 6.49 -0.87
CA SER A 176 18.35 5.58 -1.91
C SER A 176 17.28 4.57 -2.32
N GLY A 177 17.44 3.93 -3.47
CA GLY A 177 16.49 2.93 -3.96
C GLY A 177 17.12 1.59 -4.34
N PRO A 178 16.30 0.67 -4.85
CA PRO A 178 16.72 -0.67 -5.24
C PRO A 178 17.24 -0.73 -6.68
N GLU A 179 17.83 -1.88 -7.02
CA GLU A 179 18.01 -2.33 -8.41
C GLU A 179 16.99 -3.44 -8.69
N LEU A 180 16.19 -3.25 -9.74
CA LEU A 180 15.00 -4.05 -10.05
C LEU A 180 15.12 -4.65 -11.45
N CYS A 181 14.93 -5.95 -11.57
CA CYS A 181 14.86 -6.66 -12.85
C CYS A 181 13.41 -7.00 -13.18
N PHE A 182 12.91 -6.55 -14.32
CA PHE A 182 11.54 -6.81 -14.74
C PHE A 182 11.49 -8.10 -15.55
N THR A 183 10.94 -9.18 -15.01
CA THR A 183 10.91 -10.50 -15.69
C THR A 183 9.90 -10.54 -16.83
N GLY A 184 8.91 -9.65 -16.81
CA GLY A 184 7.95 -9.39 -17.88
C GLY A 184 7.91 -7.90 -18.24
N PRO A 185 7.23 -7.51 -19.33
CA PRO A 185 7.06 -6.10 -19.66
C PRO A 185 6.25 -5.38 -18.57
N ALA A 186 6.53 -4.08 -18.37
CA ALA A 186 5.84 -3.23 -17.40
C ALA A 186 5.75 -1.77 -17.87
N ILE A 187 4.91 -0.99 -17.20
CA ILE A 187 4.83 0.47 -17.36
C ILE A 187 5.07 1.07 -15.98
N VAL A 188 6.02 1.99 -15.88
CA VAL A 188 6.43 2.57 -14.59
C VAL A 188 6.60 4.09 -14.67
N ALA A 189 6.58 4.74 -13.51
CA ALA A 189 6.99 6.13 -13.35
C ALA A 189 7.62 6.32 -11.96
N LEU A 190 8.74 7.05 -11.91
CA LEU A 190 9.39 7.44 -10.66
C LEU A 190 9.16 8.94 -10.41
N CYS A 191 8.58 9.30 -9.27
CA CYS A 191 8.33 10.69 -8.86
C CYS A 191 8.86 10.94 -7.44
N GLY A 192 8.97 12.20 -7.03
CA GLY A 192 9.49 12.56 -5.70
C GLY A 192 10.84 13.27 -5.77
N ALA A 193 11.62 13.14 -4.70
CA ALA A 193 12.97 13.70 -4.62
C ALA A 193 13.83 13.24 -5.82
N PRO A 194 14.68 14.11 -6.38
CA PRO A 194 15.56 13.73 -7.48
C PRO A 194 16.52 12.63 -7.03
N MET A 195 16.64 11.58 -7.84
CA MET A 195 17.51 10.41 -7.59
C MET A 195 18.33 10.08 -8.83
N GLU A 196 19.47 9.44 -8.62
CA GLU A 196 20.20 8.77 -9.69
C GLU A 196 19.35 7.63 -10.26
N THR A 197 19.19 7.55 -11.57
CA THR A 197 18.37 6.52 -12.21
C THR A 197 19.00 6.05 -13.51
N CYS A 198 19.02 4.74 -13.75
CA CYS A 198 19.39 4.20 -15.06
C CYS A 198 18.59 2.94 -15.43
N LEU A 199 18.29 2.79 -16.71
CA LEU A 199 17.65 1.60 -17.29
C LEU A 199 18.66 0.90 -18.20
N ASP A 200 19.11 -0.29 -17.82
CA ASP A 200 20.22 -1.02 -18.48
C ASP A 200 21.49 -0.16 -18.69
N GLY A 201 21.76 0.74 -17.74
CA GLY A 201 22.88 1.69 -17.80
C GLY A 201 22.63 2.94 -18.64
N GLY A 202 21.49 3.02 -19.36
CA GLY A 202 21.03 4.21 -20.07
C GLY A 202 20.19 5.16 -19.19
N GLU A 203 19.73 6.26 -19.77
CA GLU A 203 18.93 7.27 -19.06
C GLU A 203 17.54 6.74 -18.69
N PHE A 204 17.09 7.03 -17.47
CA PHE A 204 15.71 6.83 -17.04
C PHE A 204 15.15 8.15 -16.48
N PRO A 205 14.26 8.85 -17.20
CA PRO A 205 13.74 10.13 -16.76
C PRO A 205 12.71 9.96 -15.63
N MET A 206 12.92 10.68 -14.52
CA MET A 206 11.89 10.85 -13.50
C MET A 206 10.72 11.69 -14.04
N TRP A 207 9.55 11.56 -13.41
CA TRP A 207 8.33 12.28 -13.77
C TRP A 207 7.79 11.94 -15.17
N THR A 208 8.19 10.79 -15.70
CA THR A 208 7.83 10.32 -17.05
C THR A 208 7.30 8.89 -16.99
N LYS A 209 6.24 8.63 -17.75
CA LYS A 209 5.72 7.28 -18.00
C LYS A 209 6.71 6.53 -18.91
N MET A 210 7.27 5.45 -18.40
CA MET A 210 8.27 4.63 -19.10
C MET A 210 7.75 3.22 -19.31
N LYS A 211 7.92 2.69 -20.53
CA LYS A 211 7.73 1.27 -20.83
C LYS A 211 9.03 0.53 -20.56
N ILE A 212 8.96 -0.54 -19.79
CA ILE A 212 10.06 -1.44 -19.50
C ILE A 212 9.78 -2.78 -20.18
N GLY A 213 10.76 -3.30 -20.91
CA GLY A 213 10.75 -4.61 -21.54
C GLY A 213 11.14 -5.72 -20.57
N ALA A 214 10.74 -6.95 -20.89
CA ALA A 214 11.18 -8.13 -20.14
C ALA A 214 12.71 -8.28 -20.16
N GLY A 215 13.30 -8.55 -19.01
CA GLY A 215 14.73 -8.69 -18.77
C GLY A 215 15.48 -7.38 -18.47
N GLN A 216 14.83 -6.22 -18.61
CA GLN A 216 15.47 -4.93 -18.35
C GLN A 216 15.64 -4.65 -16.85
N LYS A 217 16.69 -3.90 -16.53
CA LYS A 217 17.08 -3.56 -15.16
C LYS A 217 16.98 -2.07 -14.90
N LEU A 218 16.12 -1.69 -13.97
CA LEU A 218 16.03 -0.32 -13.46
C LEU A 218 16.84 -0.22 -12.17
N LYS A 219 17.88 0.61 -12.18
CA LYS A 219 18.66 0.94 -11.00
C LYS A 219 18.26 2.33 -10.50
N ILE A 220 17.93 2.41 -9.22
CA ILE A 220 17.63 3.66 -8.52
C ILE A 220 18.73 3.85 -7.47
N GLY A 221 19.57 4.86 -7.65
CA GLY A 221 20.71 5.15 -6.78
C GLY A 221 20.34 6.07 -5.62
N LYS A 222 21.22 7.00 -5.27
CA LYS A 222 20.99 7.94 -4.16
C LYS A 222 20.22 9.18 -4.61
N THR A 223 19.64 9.90 -3.65
CA THR A 223 19.11 11.25 -3.88
C THR A 223 20.23 12.20 -4.30
N THR A 224 19.95 13.05 -5.30
CA THR A 224 20.93 13.97 -5.91
C THR A 224 20.69 15.44 -5.57
N GLY A 225 19.61 15.74 -4.85
CA GLY A 225 19.20 17.10 -4.51
C GLY A 225 18.48 17.18 -3.15
N GLY A 226 17.59 18.17 -3.01
CA GLY A 226 16.73 18.31 -1.84
C GLY A 226 15.65 17.22 -1.78
N GLY A 227 15.01 17.08 -0.62
CA GLY A 227 14.00 16.05 -0.38
C GLY A 227 14.57 14.73 0.13
N CYS A 228 13.66 13.83 0.49
CA CYS A 228 13.95 12.61 1.23
C CYS A 228 13.44 11.34 0.53
N ARG A 229 12.28 11.42 -0.15
CA ARG A 229 11.55 10.23 -0.61
C ARG A 229 11.12 10.30 -2.06
N SER A 230 11.10 9.14 -2.69
CA SER A 230 10.61 8.95 -4.06
C SER A 230 9.72 7.72 -4.17
N TYR A 231 8.94 7.68 -5.24
CA TYR A 231 7.84 6.74 -5.41
C TYR A 231 7.87 6.13 -6.80
N LEU A 232 8.02 4.81 -6.88
CA LEU A 232 7.92 4.05 -8.11
C LEU A 232 6.50 3.45 -8.19
N ALA A 233 5.71 3.98 -9.12
CA ALA A 233 4.44 3.37 -9.48
C ALA A 233 4.65 2.38 -10.63
N VAL A 234 3.91 1.27 -10.59
CA VAL A 234 3.85 0.27 -11.65
C VAL A 234 2.40 0.16 -12.08
N TYR A 235 2.10 0.18 -13.38
CA TYR A 235 0.74 0.02 -13.87
C TYR A 235 0.11 -1.27 -13.32
N GLY A 236 -1.11 -1.17 -12.81
CA GLY A 236 -1.82 -2.28 -12.18
C GLY A 236 -1.36 -2.62 -10.75
N GLY A 237 -0.31 -1.96 -10.24
CA GLY A 237 0.23 -2.15 -8.89
C GLY A 237 0.81 -3.55 -8.66
N PHE A 238 0.61 -4.08 -7.44
CA PHE A 238 1.16 -5.36 -6.98
C PHE A 238 0.03 -6.30 -6.52
N PRO A 239 -0.61 -7.04 -7.44
CA PRO A 239 -1.81 -7.83 -7.15
C PRO A 239 -1.66 -8.86 -6.02
N ARG A 240 -0.45 -9.42 -5.83
CA ARG A 240 -0.18 -10.44 -4.80
C ARG A 240 0.20 -9.92 -3.43
N VAL A 241 0.48 -8.62 -3.31
CA VAL A 241 0.66 -8.01 -2.00
C VAL A 241 -0.70 -8.05 -1.30
N ALA A 242 -0.75 -8.73 -0.16
CA ALA A 242 -1.98 -8.91 0.60
C ALA A 242 -2.46 -7.59 1.23
N GLU A 243 -3.76 -7.44 1.32
CA GLU A 243 -4.36 -6.39 2.14
C GLU A 243 -4.36 -6.83 3.60
N ASP A 244 -3.99 -5.91 4.48
CA ASP A 244 -4.03 -6.05 5.92
C ASP A 244 -4.78 -4.85 6.48
N SER A 245 -5.88 -5.11 7.19
CA SER A 245 -6.76 -4.07 7.75
C SER A 245 -7.23 -3.05 6.70
N GLY A 246 -7.58 -3.54 5.50
CA GLY A 246 -8.09 -2.73 4.39
C GLY A 246 -7.02 -1.96 3.60
N SER A 247 -5.72 -2.26 3.79
CA SER A 247 -4.64 -1.58 3.07
C SER A 247 -3.46 -2.49 2.74
N LYS A 248 -2.74 -2.18 1.66
CA LYS A 248 -1.47 -2.83 1.31
C LYS A 248 -0.23 -2.12 1.85
N SER A 249 -0.39 -1.05 2.62
CA SER A 249 0.73 -0.26 3.12
C SER A 249 1.57 -1.02 4.14
N THR A 250 2.90 -0.93 4.06
CA THR A 250 3.77 -1.43 5.13
C THR A 250 3.73 -0.48 6.33
N SER A 251 3.47 -1.02 7.52
CA SER A 251 3.77 -0.37 8.80
C SER A 251 5.08 -0.93 9.33
N THR A 252 6.09 -0.06 9.48
CA THR A 252 7.40 -0.50 9.95
C THR A 252 7.44 -0.83 11.44
N PRO A 253 6.76 -0.10 12.35
CA PRO A 253 6.81 -0.43 13.78
C PRO A 253 6.09 -1.74 14.12
N GLU A 254 4.97 -2.00 13.45
CA GLU A 254 4.12 -3.18 13.73
C GLU A 254 4.48 -4.40 12.86
N ALA A 255 5.37 -4.24 11.88
CA ALA A 255 5.74 -5.26 10.92
C ALA A 255 4.53 -5.92 10.22
N ILE A 256 3.60 -5.10 9.72
CA ILE A 256 2.37 -5.55 9.03
C ILE A 256 2.21 -4.93 7.64
N GLY A 257 1.48 -5.64 6.78
CA GLY A 257 1.15 -5.21 5.41
C GLY A 257 2.33 -5.13 4.45
N GLY A 258 2.06 -4.68 3.23
CA GLY A 258 3.05 -4.63 2.16
C GLY A 258 3.74 -5.98 1.92
N TYR A 259 5.04 -5.96 1.64
CA TYR A 259 5.79 -7.19 1.43
C TYR A 259 6.22 -7.80 2.76
N GLN A 260 5.34 -8.64 3.34
CA GLN A 260 5.59 -9.37 4.58
C GLN A 260 5.92 -8.47 5.79
N GLY A 261 5.38 -7.25 5.84
CA GLY A 261 5.58 -6.34 6.97
C GLY A 261 6.96 -5.68 7.03
N ARG A 262 7.78 -5.78 5.97
CA ARG A 262 9.17 -5.31 5.99
C ARG A 262 9.57 -4.54 4.75
N ALA A 263 10.78 -3.96 4.80
CA ALA A 263 11.45 -3.45 3.61
C ALA A 263 11.75 -4.59 2.64
N LEU A 264 11.85 -4.26 1.35
CA LEU A 264 12.30 -5.20 0.34
C LEU A 264 13.74 -5.65 0.62
N ALA A 265 14.06 -6.86 0.20
CA ALA A 265 15.37 -7.48 0.28
C ALA A 265 15.77 -8.07 -1.08
N ALA A 266 17.07 -8.29 -1.28
CA ALA A 266 17.55 -8.97 -2.48
C ALA A 266 16.93 -10.37 -2.62
N GLY A 267 16.44 -10.70 -3.81
CA GLY A 267 15.74 -11.95 -4.13
C GLY A 267 14.23 -11.91 -3.84
N ASP A 268 13.68 -10.80 -3.34
CA ASP A 268 12.24 -10.62 -3.27
C ASP A 268 11.63 -10.51 -4.67
N VAL A 269 10.41 -11.02 -4.84
CA VAL A 269 9.70 -11.02 -6.13
C VAL A 269 8.32 -10.41 -5.97
N LEU A 270 8.10 -9.27 -6.62
CA LEU A 270 6.82 -8.58 -6.65
C LEU A 270 6.07 -8.91 -7.95
N GLN A 271 4.93 -9.60 -7.86
CA GLN A 271 4.10 -9.88 -9.04
C GLN A 271 3.48 -8.57 -9.58
N THR A 272 3.56 -8.39 -10.89
CA THR A 272 2.88 -7.31 -11.63
C THR A 272 1.72 -7.89 -12.46
N VAL A 273 0.91 -7.01 -13.04
CA VAL A 273 -0.14 -7.44 -13.98
C VAL A 273 0.47 -7.99 -15.27
N ALA A 274 -0.21 -8.97 -15.88
CA ALA A 274 0.21 -9.56 -17.16
C ALA A 274 -0.29 -8.75 -18.37
N GLU A 275 -1.50 -8.20 -18.25
CA GLU A 275 -2.14 -7.41 -19.29
C GLU A 275 -1.76 -5.93 -19.13
N LEU A 276 -1.11 -5.39 -20.17
CA LEU A 276 -0.80 -3.98 -20.29
C LEU A 276 -1.69 -3.37 -21.38
N PRO A 277 -2.02 -2.07 -21.30
CA PRO A 277 -2.76 -1.39 -22.36
C PRO A 277 -1.97 -1.43 -23.67
N ASP A 278 -2.68 -1.67 -24.79
CA ASP A 278 -2.10 -1.75 -26.13
C ASP A 278 -1.50 -0.40 -26.58
N GLU A 279 -2.19 0.69 -26.27
CA GLU A 279 -1.73 2.05 -26.57
C GLU A 279 -1.14 2.73 -25.32
N LEU A 280 0.10 3.19 -25.46
CA LEU A 280 0.79 3.95 -24.44
C LEU A 280 0.97 5.40 -24.89
N HIS A 281 0.06 6.29 -24.48
CA HIS A 281 0.31 7.72 -24.65
C HIS A 281 1.51 8.14 -23.81
N ALA A 282 2.53 8.69 -24.47
CA ALA A 282 3.68 9.28 -23.79
C ALA A 282 3.19 10.39 -22.87
N ALA A 283 3.56 10.30 -21.60
CA ALA A 283 3.18 11.29 -20.60
C ALA A 283 4.40 11.63 -19.76
N SER A 284 4.71 12.91 -19.65
CA SER A 284 5.70 13.44 -18.71
C SER A 284 5.09 14.63 -18.02
N LEU A 285 5.25 14.71 -16.70
CA LEU A 285 4.84 15.90 -15.96
C LEU A 285 5.75 17.07 -16.36
N PRO A 286 5.20 18.18 -16.90
CA PRO A 286 5.98 19.37 -17.22
C PRO A 286 6.79 19.86 -16.03
N GLU A 287 8.01 20.32 -16.27
CA GLU A 287 8.94 20.74 -15.21
C GLU A 287 8.36 21.82 -14.29
N MET A 288 7.63 22.78 -14.86
CA MET A 288 6.94 23.84 -14.14
C MET A 288 5.89 23.35 -13.13
N LEU A 289 5.36 22.13 -13.31
CA LEU A 289 4.37 21.51 -12.41
C LEU A 289 5.01 20.60 -11.36
N ARG A 290 6.31 20.29 -11.48
CA ARG A 290 7.01 19.44 -10.53
C ARG A 290 7.21 20.18 -9.20
N PRO A 291 7.01 19.52 -8.05
CA PRO A 291 7.34 20.12 -6.78
C PRO A 291 8.83 20.47 -6.68
N THR A 292 9.17 21.63 -6.11
CA THR A 292 10.53 21.91 -5.65
C THR A 292 10.73 21.31 -4.26
N TYR A 293 11.86 20.63 -4.09
CA TYR A 293 12.32 20.08 -2.82
C TYR A 293 13.48 20.95 -2.28
N ASN A 294 13.21 21.68 -1.21
CA ASN A 294 14.17 22.59 -0.57
C ASN A 294 14.85 21.91 0.62
N SER A 295 15.78 22.61 1.26
CA SER A 295 16.31 22.29 2.60
C SER A 295 15.71 23.16 3.72
N HIS A 296 14.88 24.14 3.34
CA HIS A 296 14.07 24.93 4.27
C HIS A 296 12.59 24.76 3.91
N TRP A 297 11.80 24.41 4.92
CA TRP A 297 10.39 24.09 4.79
C TRP A 297 9.54 25.06 5.61
N GLU A 298 8.61 25.73 4.94
CA GLU A 298 7.49 26.38 5.61
C GLU A 298 6.29 25.44 5.61
N ILE A 299 5.78 25.12 6.79
CA ILE A 299 4.64 24.22 6.99
C ILE A 299 3.48 25.02 7.54
N LYS A 300 2.37 25.06 6.79
CA LYS A 300 1.14 25.66 7.33
C LYS A 300 0.54 24.71 8.35
N ALA A 301 0.20 25.25 9.50
CA ALA A 301 -0.35 24.49 10.60
C ALA A 301 -1.41 25.31 11.34
N MET A 302 -2.37 24.59 11.88
CA MET A 302 -3.43 25.15 12.71
C MET A 302 -2.99 25.06 14.18
N VAL A 303 -3.48 26.00 15.00
CA VAL A 303 -3.33 25.92 16.45
C VAL A 303 -4.05 24.68 17.00
N GLY A 304 -3.69 24.28 18.20
CA GLY A 304 -4.30 23.15 18.90
C GLY A 304 -3.58 21.81 18.70
N PRO A 305 -3.96 20.80 19.50
CA PRO A 305 -5.03 20.88 20.51
C PRO A 305 -4.65 21.59 21.82
N HIS A 306 -3.37 21.64 22.18
CA HIS A 306 -2.92 21.98 23.53
C HIS A 306 -2.03 23.23 23.62
N ASP A 307 -1.99 24.12 22.62
CA ASP A 307 -1.31 25.42 22.79
C ASP A 307 -1.97 26.28 23.87
N GLU A 308 -3.30 26.27 23.95
CA GLU A 308 -4.08 26.99 24.96
C GLU A 308 -4.12 26.25 26.30
N GLY A 309 -3.61 26.90 27.36
CA GLY A 309 -3.63 26.42 28.75
C GLY A 309 -2.37 25.67 29.20
N TYR A 310 -1.49 25.27 28.28
CA TYR A 310 -0.30 24.48 28.60
C TYR A 310 1.02 25.24 28.36
N PHE A 311 1.04 26.14 27.38
CA PHE A 311 2.19 26.97 27.04
C PHE A 311 1.93 28.42 27.40
N LEU A 312 2.98 29.19 27.72
CA LEU A 312 2.82 30.64 27.83
C LEU A 312 2.62 31.26 26.43
N PRO A 313 1.88 32.37 26.31
CA PRO A 313 1.65 33.03 25.02
C PRO A 313 2.94 33.34 24.23
N GLU A 314 3.98 33.82 24.91
CA GLU A 314 5.28 34.10 24.30
C GLU A 314 5.99 32.84 23.77
N ASP A 315 5.72 31.67 24.36
CA ASP A 315 6.28 30.39 23.93
C ASP A 315 5.53 29.83 22.72
N ILE A 316 4.23 30.11 22.60
CA ILE A 316 3.49 29.86 21.36
C ILE A 316 4.06 30.70 20.22
N ASP A 317 4.30 32.00 20.45
CA ASP A 317 4.94 32.85 19.44
C ASP A 317 6.36 32.38 19.09
N MET A 318 7.13 31.91 20.07
CA MET A 318 8.43 31.27 19.85
C MET A 318 8.30 30.07 18.91
N ILE A 319 7.29 29.20 19.09
CA ILE A 319 7.14 27.99 18.28
C ILE A 319 7.02 28.32 16.77
N TYR A 320 6.27 29.37 16.44
CA TYR A 320 6.08 29.82 15.05
C TYR A 320 7.21 30.71 14.53
N ALA A 321 7.88 31.48 15.40
CA ALA A 321 9.02 32.31 15.02
C ALA A 321 10.31 31.50 14.79
N THR A 322 10.39 30.30 15.36
CA THR A 322 11.59 29.46 15.32
C THR A 322 11.76 28.74 13.99
N LYS A 323 13.00 28.77 13.48
CA LYS A 323 13.46 27.86 12.42
C LYS A 323 14.07 26.62 13.08
N TRP A 324 13.27 25.59 13.22
CA TRP A 324 13.63 24.31 13.83
C TRP A 324 14.55 23.53 12.92
N LYS A 325 15.55 22.83 13.48
CA LYS A 325 16.41 21.93 12.71
C LYS A 325 15.91 20.50 12.83
N VAL A 326 15.82 19.78 11.71
CA VAL A 326 15.46 18.36 11.71
C VAL A 326 16.62 17.52 12.25
N SER A 327 16.35 16.72 13.28
CA SER A 327 17.33 15.81 13.90
C SER A 327 17.67 14.63 12.97
N HIS A 328 18.81 13.99 13.23
CA HIS A 328 19.22 12.72 12.64
C HIS A 328 18.28 11.55 12.99
N ASP A 329 17.52 11.65 14.09
CA ASP A 329 16.55 10.62 14.53
C ASP A 329 15.20 10.69 13.77
N ALA A 330 15.13 11.44 12.65
CA ALA A 330 13.92 11.58 11.86
C ALA A 330 13.59 10.28 11.10
N SER A 331 12.36 9.78 11.28
CA SER A 331 11.87 8.53 10.71
C SER A 331 10.41 8.63 10.26
N ARG A 332 9.84 7.51 9.80
CA ARG A 332 8.40 7.40 9.51
C ARG A 332 7.52 7.40 10.76
N SER A 333 8.10 7.26 11.96
CA SER A 333 7.37 7.26 13.25
C SER A 333 7.48 8.56 14.03
N GLY A 334 8.44 9.42 13.68
CA GLY A 334 8.64 10.70 14.35
C GLY A 334 9.71 11.52 13.67
N ILE A 335 9.46 12.81 13.47
CA ILE A 335 10.46 13.76 12.96
C ILE A 335 10.84 14.67 14.12
N HIS A 336 11.92 14.29 14.82
CA HIS A 336 12.45 15.05 15.95
C HIS A 336 13.04 16.37 15.50
N LEU A 337 12.75 17.43 16.26
CA LEU A 337 13.21 18.78 15.97
C LEU A 337 14.16 19.27 17.07
N VAL A 338 15.17 20.01 16.66
CA VAL A 338 16.14 20.68 17.54
C VAL A 338 15.84 22.18 17.53
N GLY A 339 15.65 22.74 18.72
CA GLY A 339 15.37 24.15 18.93
C GLY A 339 15.20 24.50 20.42
N PRO A 340 14.70 25.70 20.75
CA PRO A 340 14.47 26.14 22.12
C PRO A 340 13.37 25.32 22.81
N ALA A 341 13.55 25.09 24.11
CA ALA A 341 12.51 24.52 24.97
C ALA A 341 11.48 25.60 25.35
N PRO A 342 10.18 25.27 25.38
CA PRO A 342 9.14 26.19 25.81
C PRO A 342 9.14 26.34 27.32
N LYS A 343 8.62 27.47 27.80
CA LYS A 343 8.14 27.57 29.18
C LYS A 343 6.67 27.18 29.24
N TRP A 344 6.34 26.51 30.34
CA TRP A 344 5.04 25.91 30.57
C TRP A 344 4.14 26.86 31.38
N ALA A 345 2.86 26.95 31.01
CA ALA A 345 1.86 27.72 31.75
C ALA A 345 1.46 27.05 33.07
N ARG A 346 1.73 25.75 33.19
CA ARG A 346 1.50 24.97 34.41
C ARG A 346 2.81 24.45 35.00
N LYS A 347 2.77 24.16 36.30
CA LYS A 347 3.94 23.68 37.06
C LYS A 347 4.19 22.20 36.92
N ASP A 348 3.14 21.40 36.69
CA ASP A 348 3.23 19.95 36.62
C ASP A 348 2.00 19.36 35.89
N GLY A 349 2.18 18.17 35.34
CA GLY A 349 1.15 17.27 34.77
C GLY A 349 1.24 15.85 35.36
N GLY A 350 1.81 15.72 36.55
CA GLY A 350 2.05 14.48 37.30
C GLY A 350 3.54 14.12 37.42
N GLU A 351 4.33 14.42 36.38
CA GLU A 351 5.80 14.32 36.41
C GLU A 351 6.48 15.45 35.63
N HIS A 352 5.89 15.86 34.51
CA HIS A 352 6.36 16.96 33.68
C HIS A 352 5.18 17.81 33.22
N PRO A 353 5.31 19.15 33.08
CA PRO A 353 4.25 20.01 32.57
C PRO A 353 3.73 19.66 31.17
N SER A 354 4.44 18.85 30.40
CA SER A 354 3.96 18.39 29.09
C SER A 354 3.10 17.13 29.16
N LYS A 355 2.98 16.47 30.32
CA LYS A 355 2.21 15.24 30.47
C LYS A 355 0.71 15.48 30.58
N VAL A 356 -0.08 14.78 29.79
CA VAL A 356 -1.54 14.76 29.85
C VAL A 356 -2.04 13.32 29.97
N PRO A 357 -3.29 13.10 30.38
CA PRO A 357 -3.94 11.81 30.19
C PRO A 357 -3.77 11.32 28.75
N GLU A 358 -3.69 10.02 28.56
CA GLU A 358 -3.47 9.45 27.24
C GLU A 358 -4.62 9.87 26.31
N TYR A 359 -4.27 10.41 25.14
CA TYR A 359 -5.21 10.74 24.08
C TYR A 359 -4.66 10.28 22.74
N ALA A 360 -5.54 10.08 21.76
CA ALA A 360 -5.14 9.74 20.41
C ALA A 360 -4.54 10.97 19.71
N TYR A 361 -3.43 10.78 19.01
CA TYR A 361 -2.71 11.87 18.36
C TYR A 361 -3.27 12.20 16.96
N PRO A 362 -3.57 13.48 16.68
CA PRO A 362 -3.78 13.96 15.33
C PRO A 362 -2.49 13.83 14.51
N ARG A 363 -2.59 13.34 13.28
CA ARG A 363 -1.42 13.22 12.40
C ARG A 363 -0.93 14.58 11.93
N GLY A 364 0.38 14.74 11.88
CA GLY A 364 1.07 15.98 11.53
C GLY A 364 1.19 16.94 12.71
N THR A 365 0.77 16.54 13.91
CA THR A 365 0.89 17.36 15.12
C THR A 365 2.33 17.43 15.63
N LEU A 366 2.68 18.55 16.25
CA LEU A 366 3.92 18.77 16.97
C LEU A 366 3.71 18.43 18.45
N THR A 367 4.22 17.27 18.86
CA THR A 367 4.10 16.75 20.24
C THR A 367 5.36 17.05 21.04
N TRP A 368 5.20 17.23 22.35
CA TRP A 368 6.27 17.60 23.28
C TRP A 368 6.52 16.52 24.35
N SER A 369 7.48 15.64 24.07
CA SER A 369 7.93 14.62 25.03
C SER A 369 8.90 15.24 26.02
N GLY A 370 8.39 15.68 27.17
CA GLY A 370 9.13 16.64 27.99
C GLY A 370 9.25 17.98 27.26
N ASP A 371 10.48 18.48 27.14
CA ASP A 371 10.82 19.71 26.41
C ASP A 371 11.23 19.45 24.95
N GLU A 372 11.18 18.20 24.49
CA GLU A 372 11.63 17.80 23.14
C GLU A 372 10.47 17.75 22.13
N PRO A 373 10.52 18.55 21.05
CA PRO A 373 9.49 18.56 20.03
C PRO A 373 9.68 17.45 18.97
N CYS A 374 8.58 16.79 18.59
CA CYS A 374 8.54 15.79 17.53
C CYS A 374 7.28 15.93 16.68
N ILE A 375 7.43 16.02 15.35
CA ILE A 375 6.28 15.93 14.43
C ILE A 375 5.87 14.47 14.32
N LEU A 376 4.56 14.19 14.40
CA LEU A 376 4.00 12.83 14.30
C LEU A 376 3.48 12.52 12.88
N PRO A 377 4.25 11.81 12.02
CA PRO A 377 3.85 11.46 10.66
C PRO A 377 3.02 10.15 10.58
N VAL A 378 3.10 9.41 9.46
CA VAL A 378 2.16 8.33 9.11
C VAL A 378 2.30 7.04 9.91
N ASP A 379 3.50 6.71 10.41
CA ASP A 379 3.75 5.54 11.28
C ASP A 379 4.02 5.97 12.74
N ALA A 380 3.58 7.16 13.12
CA ALA A 380 3.66 7.61 14.51
C ALA A 380 2.74 6.78 15.43
N PRO A 381 3.03 6.73 16.74
CA PRO A 381 2.11 6.15 17.71
C PRO A 381 0.72 6.77 17.58
N SER A 382 -0.32 5.95 17.65
CA SER A 382 -1.69 6.46 17.52
C SER A 382 -2.17 7.24 18.75
N SER A 383 -1.56 7.02 19.92
CA SER A 383 -1.90 7.68 21.19
C SER A 383 -0.67 7.88 22.06
N GLY A 384 -0.79 8.78 23.03
CA GLY A 384 0.21 8.99 24.06
C GLY A 384 -0.20 10.07 25.06
N GLY A 385 0.65 10.28 26.07
CA GLY A 385 0.36 11.17 27.20
C GLY A 385 1.11 12.50 27.17
N PHE A 386 1.32 13.10 26.00
CA PHE A 386 2.05 14.37 25.86
C PHE A 386 1.27 15.42 25.07
N VAL A 387 1.35 16.68 25.51
CA VAL A 387 0.69 17.80 24.83
C VAL A 387 1.20 17.98 23.40
N SER A 388 0.34 18.55 22.56
CA SER A 388 0.66 18.89 21.17
C SER A 388 0.24 20.32 20.88
N SER A 389 1.15 21.13 20.35
CA SER A 389 0.98 22.60 20.27
C SER A 389 0.40 23.09 18.94
N THR A 390 0.63 22.36 17.85
CA THR A 390 0.15 22.75 16.52
C THR A 390 0.03 21.54 15.61
N THR A 391 -0.88 21.57 14.64
CA THR A 391 -1.06 20.47 13.68
C THR A 391 -0.92 20.94 12.24
N ALA A 392 0.03 20.34 11.52
CA ALA A 392 0.22 20.55 10.09
C ALA A 392 -1.04 20.16 9.29
N ILE A 393 -1.49 21.05 8.43
CA ILE A 393 -2.69 20.80 7.62
C ILE A 393 -2.44 19.69 6.60
N ARG A 394 -3.48 18.93 6.22
CA ARG A 394 -3.37 17.80 5.27
C ARG A 394 -2.68 18.18 3.97
N ALA A 395 -2.95 19.39 3.46
CA ALA A 395 -2.38 19.91 2.22
C ALA A 395 -0.84 20.06 2.26
N GLU A 396 -0.23 20.01 3.44
CA GLU A 396 1.20 20.23 3.66
C GLU A 396 1.95 18.94 4.08
N TRP A 397 1.24 17.81 4.26
CA TRP A 397 1.87 16.53 4.64
C TRP A 397 2.94 16.07 3.65
N TRP A 398 2.78 16.41 2.37
CA TRP A 398 3.80 16.10 1.36
C TRP A 398 5.17 16.72 1.66
N LYS A 399 5.20 17.90 2.29
CA LYS A 399 6.45 18.53 2.72
C LYS A 399 7.04 17.83 3.93
N VAL A 400 6.19 17.46 4.90
CA VAL A 400 6.60 16.66 6.07
C VAL A 400 7.25 15.36 5.60
N GLY A 401 6.70 14.72 4.56
CA GLY A 401 7.26 13.53 3.95
C GLY A 401 8.59 13.70 3.22
N GLN A 402 9.02 14.94 2.96
CA GLN A 402 10.26 15.25 2.24
C GLN A 402 11.34 15.84 3.14
N MET A 403 11.04 16.10 4.41
CA MET A 403 12.03 16.51 5.40
C MET A 403 13.06 15.41 5.61
N ARG A 404 14.32 15.81 5.76
CA ARG A 404 15.43 14.95 6.15
C ARG A 404 16.34 15.64 7.17
N GLU A 405 17.22 14.86 7.77
CA GLU A 405 18.26 15.36 8.66
C GLU A 405 18.96 16.60 8.10
N GLY A 406 19.12 17.62 8.97
CA GLY A 406 19.82 18.84 8.62
C GLY A 406 18.99 19.89 7.89
N ASP A 407 17.80 19.52 7.39
CA ASP A 407 16.82 20.51 6.93
C ASP A 407 16.36 21.42 8.08
N THR A 408 15.76 22.54 7.72
CA THR A 408 15.08 23.41 8.66
C THR A 408 13.60 23.51 8.35
N VAL A 409 12.78 23.65 9.39
CA VAL A 409 11.34 23.82 9.29
C VAL A 409 10.87 25.02 10.12
N GLN A 410 9.96 25.80 9.57
CA GLN A 410 9.27 26.87 10.27
C GLN A 410 7.75 26.71 10.06
N TYR A 411 6.98 26.87 11.13
CA TYR A 411 5.54 26.81 11.06
C TYR A 411 4.93 28.16 10.66
N VAL A 412 3.87 28.11 9.86
CA VAL A 412 3.07 29.27 9.48
C VAL A 412 1.65 29.04 9.98
N ARG A 413 1.17 29.91 10.87
CA ARG A 413 -0.19 29.85 11.42
C ARG A 413 -1.22 30.06 10.31
N VAL A 414 -2.23 29.19 10.26
CA VAL A 414 -3.37 29.32 9.34
C VAL A 414 -4.67 28.95 10.03
N GLY A 415 -5.75 29.58 9.58
CA GLY A 415 -7.12 29.25 9.96
C GLY A 415 -7.68 28.02 9.24
N LEU A 416 -8.85 27.57 9.71
CA LEU A 416 -9.57 26.45 9.09
C LEU A 416 -9.94 26.74 7.64
N GLN A 417 -10.46 27.94 7.35
CA GLN A 417 -10.96 28.21 6.00
C GLN A 417 -9.82 28.19 5.00
N ASP A 418 -8.67 28.76 5.37
CA ASP A 418 -7.51 28.76 4.49
C ASP A 418 -6.86 27.38 4.36
N ALA A 419 -6.89 26.55 5.42
CA ALA A 419 -6.49 25.15 5.34
C ALA A 419 -7.33 24.37 4.30
N LEU A 420 -8.66 24.52 4.35
CA LEU A 420 -9.60 23.90 3.40
C LEU A 420 -9.43 24.45 1.97
N LYS A 421 -9.26 25.77 1.81
CA LYS A 421 -8.92 26.36 0.50
C LYS A 421 -7.64 25.72 -0.07
N LYS A 422 -6.60 25.50 0.75
CA LYS A 422 -5.36 24.86 0.29
C LYS A 422 -5.56 23.40 -0.07
N ARG A 423 -6.36 22.66 0.69
CA ARG A 423 -6.74 21.28 0.38
C ARG A 423 -7.47 21.18 -0.96
N ARG A 424 -8.43 22.07 -1.24
CA ARG A 424 -9.09 22.17 -2.55
C ARG A 424 -8.10 22.49 -3.67
N ALA A 425 -7.16 23.40 -3.46
CA ALA A 425 -6.14 23.73 -4.45
C ALA A 425 -5.26 22.50 -4.79
N VAL A 426 -4.89 21.68 -3.80
CA VAL A 426 -4.18 20.40 -4.03
C VAL A 426 -5.04 19.44 -4.86
N ALA A 427 -6.32 19.31 -4.54
CA ALA A 427 -7.24 18.44 -5.27
C ALA A 427 -7.42 18.89 -6.74
N THR A 428 -7.59 20.20 -6.96
CA THR A 428 -7.65 20.81 -8.30
C THR A 428 -6.36 20.58 -9.07
N PHE A 429 -5.20 20.76 -8.43
CA PHE A 429 -3.90 20.47 -9.05
C PHE A 429 -3.81 19.02 -9.51
N LEU A 430 -4.10 18.05 -8.63
CA LEU A 430 -4.06 16.63 -8.96
C LEU A 430 -5.05 16.26 -10.08
N HIS A 431 -6.24 16.89 -10.09
CA HIS A 431 -7.20 16.72 -11.18
C HIS A 431 -6.68 17.30 -12.51
N GLY A 432 -6.02 18.45 -12.46
CA GLY A 432 -5.33 19.02 -13.62
C GLY A 432 -4.22 18.09 -14.15
N VAL A 433 -3.42 17.51 -13.26
CA VAL A 433 -2.38 16.52 -13.63
C VAL A 433 -3.01 15.28 -14.26
N GLU A 434 -4.08 14.73 -13.68
CA GLU A 434 -4.81 13.58 -14.23
C GLU A 434 -5.31 13.86 -15.65
N ARG A 435 -5.93 15.01 -15.89
CA ARG A 435 -6.35 15.44 -17.23
C ARG A 435 -5.18 15.65 -18.17
N GLY A 436 -4.08 16.23 -17.69
CA GLY A 436 -2.85 16.43 -18.46
C GLY A 436 -2.23 15.10 -18.91
N VAL A 437 -2.21 14.09 -18.04
CA VAL A 437 -1.72 12.75 -18.37
C VAL A 437 -2.65 12.04 -19.36
N GLN A 438 -3.97 12.17 -19.19
CA GLN A 438 -4.95 11.45 -20.01
C GLN A 438 -5.14 12.07 -21.40
N TYR A 439 -5.12 13.40 -21.49
CA TYR A 439 -5.51 14.15 -22.70
C TYR A 439 -4.42 15.07 -23.25
N GLY A 440 -3.27 15.19 -22.59
CA GLY A 440 -2.21 16.13 -22.98
C GLY A 440 -2.52 17.60 -22.64
N GLU A 441 -3.55 17.85 -21.83
CA GLU A 441 -4.03 19.20 -21.49
C GLU A 441 -3.33 19.76 -20.24
N TRP A 442 -2.20 20.45 -20.42
CA TRP A 442 -1.43 21.03 -19.31
C TRP A 442 -1.66 22.53 -19.08
N GLY A 443 -2.25 23.23 -20.04
CA GLY A 443 -2.22 24.70 -20.11
C GLY A 443 -2.89 25.47 -18.96
N ASN A 444 -3.79 24.81 -18.22
CA ASN A 444 -4.55 25.43 -17.11
C ASN A 444 -4.15 24.91 -15.73
N VAL A 445 -3.08 24.11 -15.64
CA VAL A 445 -2.66 23.53 -14.36
C VAL A 445 -1.71 24.52 -13.68
N GLU A 446 -2.13 25.05 -12.54
CA GLU A 446 -1.25 25.88 -11.71
C GLU A 446 -0.28 25.02 -10.90
N ARG A 447 0.93 25.52 -10.67
CA ARG A 447 1.91 24.84 -9.84
C ARG A 447 1.46 24.79 -8.37
N ILE A 448 1.61 23.65 -7.71
CA ILE A 448 1.18 23.47 -6.31
C ILE A 448 1.82 24.46 -5.31
N GLN A 449 3.11 24.80 -5.48
CA GLN A 449 3.77 25.85 -4.69
C GLN A 449 3.35 27.27 -5.10
N GLY A 450 2.89 27.46 -6.35
CA GLY A 450 2.44 28.75 -6.88
C GLY A 450 0.98 29.10 -6.55
N CYS A 451 0.18 28.12 -6.09
CA CYS A 451 -1.15 28.37 -5.55
C CYS A 451 -1.04 29.18 -4.25
N HIS A 452 -0.89 30.49 -4.40
CA HIS A 452 -0.93 31.46 -3.33
C HIS A 452 -2.36 31.57 -2.84
N ILE A 453 -2.54 31.36 -1.55
CA ILE A 453 -3.79 31.64 -0.85
C ILE A 453 -3.40 32.72 0.13
N GLU A 454 -4.03 33.88 0.01
CA GLU A 454 -3.91 34.91 1.03
C GLU A 454 -4.46 34.33 2.33
N PHE A 455 -3.57 34.11 3.28
CA PHE A 455 -3.92 33.62 4.61
C PHE A 455 -4.34 34.81 5.45
N HIS A 456 -5.48 34.71 6.11
CA HIS A 456 -6.01 35.78 6.95
C HIS A 456 -5.60 35.53 8.40
N GLU A 457 -4.79 36.42 8.98
CA GLU A 457 -4.39 36.32 10.40
C GLU A 457 -5.60 36.31 11.34
N ASP A 458 -6.68 37.00 10.96
CA ASP A 458 -7.94 37.03 11.71
C ASP A 458 -8.67 35.67 11.76
N ASP A 459 -8.29 34.67 10.95
CA ASP A 459 -8.93 33.33 10.87
C ASP A 459 -8.19 32.24 11.66
N ILE A 460 -7.05 32.53 12.32
CA ILE A 460 -6.23 31.52 13.03
C ILE A 460 -7.06 30.71 14.06
N GLY A 461 -8.06 31.35 14.68
CA GLY A 461 -8.95 30.75 15.66
C GLY A 461 -8.29 30.47 17.02
N SER A 462 -8.96 29.69 17.86
CA SER A 462 -8.46 29.26 19.19
C SER A 462 -8.36 27.75 19.26
N ALA A 463 -7.47 27.23 20.11
CA ALA A 463 -7.33 25.80 20.33
C ALA A 463 -8.66 25.19 20.82
N VAL A 464 -9.28 25.81 21.83
CA VAL A 464 -10.61 25.46 22.33
C VAL A 464 -11.66 26.19 21.49
N ILE A 465 -12.39 25.44 20.66
CA ILE A 465 -13.40 26.02 19.76
C ILE A 465 -14.81 26.03 20.37
N TRP A 466 -15.03 25.21 21.40
CA TRP A 466 -16.25 25.20 22.19
C TRP A 466 -15.99 24.60 23.56
N GLU A 467 -16.67 25.12 24.57
CA GLU A 467 -16.60 24.60 25.94
C GLU A 467 -17.97 24.68 26.61
N LYS A 468 -18.29 23.65 27.39
CA LYS A 468 -19.39 23.64 28.36
C LYS A 468 -18.80 23.37 29.76
N GLY A 469 -19.09 24.26 30.70
CA GLY A 469 -18.72 24.08 32.10
C GLY A 469 -19.39 22.84 32.71
N GLY A 470 -18.85 22.32 33.82
CA GLY A 470 -19.54 21.30 34.59
C GLY A 470 -20.77 21.92 35.27
N GLU A 471 -21.97 21.48 34.89
CA GLU A 471 -23.23 21.86 35.53
C GLU A 471 -23.90 20.59 36.07
N GLY A 472 -24.35 20.62 37.34
CA GLY A 472 -25.03 19.47 37.95
C GLY A 472 -24.11 18.25 38.15
N HIS A 473 -24.48 17.12 37.54
CA HIS A 473 -23.71 15.86 37.58
C HIS A 473 -22.88 15.63 36.30
N GLY A 474 -23.00 16.48 35.28
CA GLY A 474 -22.31 16.37 34.01
C GLY A 474 -20.85 16.84 34.07
N PRO A 475 -19.91 16.17 33.36
CA PRO A 475 -18.53 16.61 33.29
C PRO A 475 -18.39 17.89 32.47
N ARG A 476 -17.37 18.70 32.76
CA ARG A 476 -16.90 19.75 31.85
C ARG A 476 -16.55 19.12 30.49
N VAL A 477 -16.90 19.78 29.39
CA VAL A 477 -16.61 19.28 28.03
C VAL A 477 -15.90 20.36 27.23
N ARG A 478 -14.79 20.02 26.58
CA ARG A 478 -14.08 20.90 25.65
C ARG A 478 -13.94 20.25 24.29
N TYR A 479 -14.20 21.01 23.23
CA TYR A 479 -13.86 20.63 21.87
C TYR A 479 -12.64 21.43 21.43
N ARG A 480 -11.57 20.72 21.13
CA ARG A 480 -10.31 21.29 20.67
C ARG A 480 -10.11 21.01 19.20
N GLN A 481 -9.76 22.04 18.44
CA GLN A 481 -9.30 21.82 17.08
C GLN A 481 -7.93 21.15 17.08
N ALA A 482 -7.66 20.34 16.06
CA ALA A 482 -6.42 19.59 16.00
C ALA A 482 -5.93 19.40 14.57
N GLY A 483 -6.08 20.42 13.72
CA GLY A 483 -5.85 20.37 12.27
C GLY A 483 -7.15 20.45 11.47
N ASP A 484 -7.07 20.28 10.14
CA ASP A 484 -8.21 20.35 9.21
C ASP A 484 -8.98 19.03 9.06
N GLU A 485 -8.54 17.96 9.72
CA GLU A 485 -9.14 16.62 9.68
C GLU A 485 -9.47 16.04 11.05
N TYR A 486 -9.23 16.80 12.12
CA TYR A 486 -9.26 16.27 13.47
C TYR A 486 -9.99 17.21 14.42
N LEU A 487 -10.76 16.62 15.34
CA LEU A 487 -11.37 17.29 16.47
C LEU A 487 -11.17 16.43 17.71
N VAL A 488 -10.65 17.01 18.78
CA VAL A 488 -10.50 16.32 20.07
C VAL A 488 -11.65 16.74 20.97
N VAL A 489 -12.41 15.78 21.48
CA VAL A 489 -13.38 15.98 22.55
C VAL A 489 -12.73 15.56 23.86
N GLU A 490 -12.72 16.45 24.85
CA GLU A 490 -12.21 16.18 26.20
C GLU A 490 -13.32 16.26 27.24
N TYR A 491 -13.34 15.31 28.16
CA TYR A 491 -14.21 15.31 29.34
C TYR A 491 -13.42 15.54 30.63
N GLY A 492 -13.89 16.46 31.46
CA GLY A 492 -13.33 16.77 32.77
C GLY A 492 -12.09 17.66 32.76
N ASP A 493 -11.38 17.68 33.88
CA ASP A 493 -10.19 18.50 34.14
C ASP A 493 -8.93 17.64 34.29
N GLU A 494 -8.72 16.71 33.35
CA GLU A 494 -7.52 15.85 33.26
C GLU A 494 -7.36 14.79 34.38
N GLU A 495 -8.28 14.70 35.33
CA GLU A 495 -8.35 13.60 36.30
C GLU A 495 -9.23 12.45 35.77
N GLY A 496 -8.62 11.29 35.52
CA GLY A 496 -9.31 10.12 35.00
C GLY A 496 -10.38 9.57 35.94
N ASN A 497 -11.65 9.72 35.57
CA ASN A 497 -12.80 9.16 36.27
C ASN A 497 -13.52 8.12 35.38
N GLY A 498 -13.94 6.99 35.95
CA GLY A 498 -14.70 5.95 35.25
C GLY A 498 -15.95 6.48 34.53
N LYS A 499 -16.57 7.54 35.05
CA LYS A 499 -17.69 8.24 34.42
C LYS A 499 -17.33 8.89 33.08
N GLN A 500 -16.18 9.56 33.00
CA GLN A 500 -15.72 10.20 31.75
C GLN A 500 -15.40 9.16 30.68
N ARG A 501 -14.79 8.03 31.07
CA ARG A 501 -14.58 6.88 30.16
C ARG A 501 -15.90 6.31 29.64
N GLY A 502 -16.92 6.22 30.49
CA GLY A 502 -18.28 5.86 30.10
C GLY A 502 -18.86 6.85 29.08
N ARG A 503 -18.67 8.15 29.33
CA ARG A 503 -19.13 9.22 28.44
C ARG A 503 -18.49 9.19 27.06
N VAL A 504 -17.17 8.97 26.97
CA VAL A 504 -16.46 8.78 25.70
C VAL A 504 -17.09 7.64 24.88
N LYS A 505 -17.33 6.49 25.51
CA LYS A 505 -17.96 5.33 24.85
C LYS A 505 -19.40 5.62 24.43
N ALA A 506 -20.15 6.36 25.25
CA ALA A 506 -21.51 6.75 24.93
C ALA A 506 -21.56 7.68 23.71
N LEU A 507 -20.68 8.69 23.64
CA LEU A 507 -20.55 9.57 22.49
C LEU A 507 -20.11 8.80 21.23
N GLU A 508 -19.10 7.93 21.35
CA GLU A 508 -18.64 7.11 20.23
C GLU A 508 -19.77 6.22 19.67
N LYS A 509 -20.58 5.62 20.55
CA LYS A 509 -21.75 4.83 20.15
C LYS A 509 -22.81 5.70 19.48
N ALA A 510 -23.10 6.87 20.02
CA ALA A 510 -24.11 7.79 19.49
C ALA A 510 -23.75 8.26 18.07
N LEU A 511 -22.47 8.56 17.82
CA LEU A 511 -21.97 8.95 16.48
C LEU A 511 -22.10 7.84 15.43
N ARG A 512 -22.18 6.58 15.86
CA ARG A 512 -22.38 5.41 14.98
C ARG A 512 -23.85 5.00 14.85
N ASP A 513 -24.78 5.68 15.53
CA ASP A 513 -26.20 5.35 15.49
C ASP A 513 -26.81 5.66 14.10
N THR A 514 -27.78 4.85 13.70
CA THR A 514 -28.64 5.06 12.53
C THR A 514 -29.36 6.41 12.52
N GLY A 515 -29.58 7.00 13.70
CA GLY A 515 -30.17 8.34 13.84
C GLY A 515 -29.23 9.50 13.48
N THR A 516 -27.94 9.23 13.28
CA THR A 516 -26.94 10.24 12.93
C THR A 516 -27.22 10.82 11.53
N PRO A 517 -27.23 12.16 11.36
CA PRO A 517 -27.40 12.78 10.05
C PRO A 517 -26.40 12.22 9.03
N GLY A 518 -26.87 11.93 7.81
CA GLY A 518 -26.04 11.31 6.76
C GLY A 518 -24.75 12.07 6.49
N VAL A 519 -24.78 13.40 6.45
CA VAL A 519 -23.60 14.25 6.26
C VAL A 519 -22.55 14.05 7.36
N VAL A 520 -22.98 13.91 8.63
CA VAL A 520 -22.07 13.66 9.76
C VAL A 520 -21.52 12.24 9.68
N ARG A 521 -22.40 11.25 9.50
CA ARG A 521 -22.02 9.84 9.44
C ARG A 521 -21.04 9.56 8.29
N ASP A 522 -21.31 10.11 7.11
CA ASP A 522 -20.49 9.88 5.91
C ASP A 522 -19.22 10.77 5.89
N GLY A 523 -19.20 11.82 6.72
CA GLY A 523 -18.08 12.74 6.88
C GLY A 523 -17.07 12.35 7.97
N ILE A 524 -17.49 11.59 8.99
CA ILE A 524 -16.60 11.00 9.99
C ILE A 524 -15.93 9.76 9.38
N VAL A 525 -14.60 9.75 9.39
CA VAL A 525 -13.77 8.67 8.89
C VAL A 525 -13.54 7.62 9.97
N ASP A 526 -13.20 8.05 11.18
CA ASP A 526 -12.98 7.18 12.35
C ASP A 526 -13.14 7.99 13.65
N ALA A 527 -13.25 7.27 14.77
CA ALA A 527 -13.29 7.84 16.11
C ALA A 527 -12.48 6.96 17.06
N VAL A 528 -11.52 7.55 17.77
CA VAL A 528 -10.62 6.83 18.68
C VAL A 528 -10.76 7.39 20.09
N GLY A 529 -11.35 6.60 20.99
CA GLY A 529 -11.50 6.93 22.40
C GLY A 529 -10.27 6.52 23.21
N CYS A 530 -9.74 7.44 24.01
CA CYS A 530 -8.61 7.22 24.93
C CYS A 530 -8.94 7.88 26.26
N ASP A 531 -9.05 7.09 27.32
CA ASP A 531 -9.40 7.55 28.67
C ASP A 531 -10.58 8.54 28.70
N THR A 532 -10.31 9.83 28.82
CA THR A 532 -11.29 10.90 28.97
C THR A 532 -11.50 11.69 27.67
N THR A 533 -10.92 11.22 26.56
CA THR A 533 -10.89 11.91 25.27
C THR A 533 -11.44 11.05 24.14
N LEU A 534 -11.97 11.71 23.12
CA LEU A 534 -12.35 11.12 21.83
C LEU A 534 -11.74 11.95 20.71
N LEU A 535 -10.82 11.36 19.94
CA LEU A 535 -10.33 11.96 18.71
C LEU A 535 -11.24 11.55 17.54
N LEU A 536 -11.84 12.54 16.89
CA LEU A 536 -12.62 12.35 15.67
C LEU A 536 -11.76 12.64 14.44
N PHE A 537 -11.73 11.68 13.53
CA PHE A 537 -11.17 11.82 12.20
C PHE A 537 -12.32 12.17 11.27
N TYR A 538 -12.26 13.32 10.59
CA TYR A 538 -13.32 13.73 9.66
C TYR A 538 -12.76 14.35 8.38
N ASP A 539 -13.53 14.27 7.30
CA ASP A 539 -13.21 14.92 6.04
C ASP A 539 -13.80 16.34 6.03
N GLY A 540 -12.98 17.34 6.38
CA GLY A 540 -13.42 18.74 6.47
C GLY A 540 -13.93 19.35 5.15
N GLU A 541 -13.71 18.70 4.00
CA GLU A 541 -14.33 19.10 2.73
C GLU A 541 -15.75 18.55 2.54
N LYS A 542 -16.09 17.44 3.20
CA LYS A 542 -17.41 16.80 3.12
C LYS A 542 -18.30 17.16 4.30
N LEU A 543 -17.71 17.37 5.47
CA LEU A 543 -18.38 17.71 6.71
C LEU A 543 -17.84 19.05 7.24
N PRO A 544 -18.59 20.15 7.06
CA PRO A 544 -18.22 21.43 7.67
C PRO A 544 -18.06 21.27 9.18
N ARG A 545 -16.95 21.76 9.74
CA ARG A 545 -16.66 21.66 11.19
C ARG A 545 -17.79 22.19 12.06
N ARG A 546 -18.45 23.25 11.60
CA ARG A 546 -19.61 23.83 12.29
C ARG A 546 -20.74 22.82 12.47
N GLU A 547 -21.10 22.08 11.42
CA GLU A 547 -22.14 21.05 11.48
C GLU A 547 -21.75 19.89 12.40
N LEU A 548 -20.46 19.48 12.36
CA LEU A 548 -19.94 18.49 13.31
C LEU A 548 -20.08 18.97 14.75
N VAL A 549 -19.64 20.20 15.05
CA VAL A 549 -19.72 20.77 16.41
C VAL A 549 -21.17 20.94 16.87
N GLU A 550 -22.07 21.46 16.03
CA GLU A 550 -23.51 21.57 16.34
C GLU A 550 -24.12 20.19 16.64
N HIS A 551 -23.76 19.16 15.87
CA HIS A 551 -24.24 17.80 16.13
C HIS A 551 -23.69 17.25 17.45
N LEU A 552 -22.41 17.44 17.74
CA LEU A 552 -21.80 17.01 19.00
C LEU A 552 -22.46 17.71 20.20
N GLN A 553 -22.73 19.02 20.12
CA GLN A 553 -23.45 19.75 21.16
C GLN A 553 -24.86 19.21 21.41
N MET A 554 -25.58 18.84 20.34
CA MET A 554 -26.88 18.17 20.46
C MET A 554 -26.75 16.82 21.16
N LEU A 555 -25.77 16.00 20.79
CA LEU A 555 -25.50 14.71 21.44
C LEU A 555 -25.15 14.89 22.91
N GLU A 556 -24.34 15.89 23.28
CA GLU A 556 -24.03 16.16 24.69
C GLU A 556 -25.25 16.56 25.51
N THR A 557 -26.21 17.24 24.89
CA THR A 557 -27.46 17.62 25.53
C THR A 557 -28.36 16.39 25.70
N TRP A 558 -28.42 15.53 24.68
CA TRP A 558 -29.24 14.32 24.69
C TRP A 558 -28.71 13.24 25.64
N LEU A 559 -27.40 13.02 25.67
CA LEU A 559 -26.76 12.09 26.61
C LEU A 559 -26.94 12.55 28.07
N GLY A 560 -27.35 13.80 28.30
CA GLY A 560 -27.78 14.32 29.60
C GLY A 560 -26.73 14.19 30.72
N ASP A 561 -27.20 14.24 31.97
CA ASP A 561 -26.46 13.84 33.18
C ASP A 561 -26.70 12.35 33.52
N GLU A 562 -27.27 11.57 32.60
CA GLU A 562 -27.76 10.20 32.83
C GLU A 562 -26.62 9.19 33.04
N ASP A 563 -26.06 9.22 34.25
CA ASP A 563 -25.42 8.09 34.94
C ASP A 563 -26.35 7.67 36.10
N GLU A 564 -27.57 7.21 35.79
CA GLU A 564 -28.34 6.32 36.67
C GLU A 564 -28.68 5.04 35.90
N GLY A 565 -27.77 4.05 35.95
CA GLY A 565 -27.98 2.73 35.35
C GLY A 565 -26.75 1.84 35.42
#